data_AF-A0A4S2UWB1-F1
#
_entry.id   AF-A0A4S2UWB1-F1
#
_cell.length_a   1.000
_cell.length_b   1.000
_cell.length_c   1.000
_cell.angle_alpha   90.00
_cell.angle_beta   90.00
_cell.angle_gamma   90.00
#
_symmetry.space_group_name_H-M   'P 1'
#
loop_
_entity.id
_entity.type
_entity.pdbx_description
1 polymer ?
#
loop_
_entity_poly.entity_id
_entity_poly.type
_entity_poly.pdbx_seq_one_letter_code
_entity_poly.pdbx_strand_id
1 'polypeptide(L)'
;MPTLGAPPTPCARRCRGTTTPVTLSWTAGGAATPGAVAQPDTSRPSPLVRRCKGEGGMGANTSREHHLVPKYWLRAFAEDGHVLGRWRSGAEYRTPVRRAAVARDFNTDPLTDGERRVALETYLDHHVDGPCAPVLRAVREGRWPLGGARHALVLDALAWQVVRTQAFRSFDEQVGRQLFPALWASEAVGFCEERLGRPLSDAERMEVFWSAVRTAPGPSVVADPRSALRAMIRAFERTRDILTVPGRRLVVLRSAEPLLVLGDSGVALRRKDGTFCLTPPLLPETVEVFAPLSPTCLLISTPRGHYRPHQGLTRRIAAKANAGAAAWCQDAVYRLPSMPWPARLRLAGAPLEVRAPRLTAVPTQQQPGPAPAHPEIRRSELRALLDQFTFTPADQPSVPGASGRA
;
A
#
# COMPACT_ATOMS: atom_id res chain seq x y z
N MET A 1 -5.41 35.52 -36.24
CA MET A 1 -5.18 34.24 -35.52
C MET A 1 -5.12 34.56 -34.03
N PRO A 2 -6.24 34.43 -33.28
CA PRO A 2 -6.21 34.74 -31.85
C PRO A 2 -5.50 33.60 -31.10
N THR A 3 -4.58 33.97 -30.24
CA THR A 3 -3.94 33.09 -29.26
C THR A 3 -4.99 32.53 -28.30
N LEU A 4 -5.21 31.21 -28.35
CA LEU A 4 -5.99 30.47 -27.36
C LEU A 4 -5.29 30.60 -26.00
N GLY A 5 -5.91 31.34 -25.08
CA GLY A 5 -5.49 31.43 -23.69
C GLY A 5 -5.52 30.07 -23.01
N ALA A 6 -4.67 29.88 -21.99
CA ALA A 6 -4.58 28.65 -21.22
C ALA A 6 -5.97 28.19 -20.73
N PRO A 7 -6.32 26.89 -20.87
CA PRO A 7 -7.62 26.39 -20.46
C PRO A 7 -7.80 26.52 -18.94
N PRO A 8 -9.02 26.83 -18.46
CA PRO A 8 -9.31 26.82 -17.03
C PRO A 8 -9.16 25.40 -16.47
N THR A 9 -8.72 25.32 -15.21
CA THR A 9 -8.55 24.07 -14.47
C THR A 9 -9.89 23.31 -14.42
N PRO A 10 -10.00 22.08 -14.96
CA PRO A 10 -11.22 21.29 -14.82
C PRO A 10 -11.51 21.04 -13.35
N CYS A 11 -12.69 21.47 -12.91
CA CYS A 11 -13.18 21.26 -11.56
C CYS A 11 -13.53 19.78 -11.39
N ALA A 12 -12.95 19.10 -10.41
CA ALA A 12 -13.10 17.66 -10.15
C ALA A 12 -14.49 17.26 -9.61
N ARG A 13 -15.60 17.76 -10.19
CA ARG A 13 -16.97 17.39 -9.80
C ARG A 13 -17.70 16.68 -10.95
N ARG A 14 -17.90 15.38 -10.73
CA ARG A 14 -18.87 14.47 -11.37
C ARG A 14 -18.76 14.25 -12.89
N CYS A 15 -18.51 13.00 -13.28
CA CYS A 15 -18.90 12.47 -14.58
C CYS A 15 -19.75 11.20 -14.41
N ARG A 16 -21.03 11.30 -14.75
CA ARG A 16 -21.79 10.23 -15.42
C ARG A 16 -22.01 10.75 -16.84
N GLY A 17 -21.26 10.22 -17.81
CA GLY A 17 -21.37 10.62 -19.20
C GLY A 17 -20.45 9.76 -20.06
N THR A 18 -21.01 9.20 -21.14
CA THR A 18 -20.37 8.28 -22.08
C THR A 18 -19.49 9.04 -23.08
N THR A 19 -18.16 8.95 -22.93
CA THR A 19 -17.15 9.41 -23.90
C THR A 19 -16.37 8.23 -24.49
N THR A 20 -16.04 8.31 -25.78
CA THR A 20 -15.25 7.30 -26.51
C THR A 20 -13.75 7.50 -26.21
N PRO A 21 -12.96 6.50 -25.76
CA PRO A 21 -11.69 6.75 -25.12
C PRO A 21 -10.46 6.42 -25.96
N VAL A 22 -9.32 6.87 -25.46
CA VAL A 22 -7.98 6.44 -25.84
C VAL A 22 -7.65 5.16 -25.07
N THR A 23 -7.23 4.11 -25.77
CA THR A 23 -6.73 2.90 -25.09
C THR A 23 -5.30 3.14 -24.63
N LEU A 24 -5.10 3.14 -23.31
CA LEU A 24 -3.78 3.10 -22.69
C LEU A 24 -3.40 1.64 -22.45
N SER A 25 -2.34 1.17 -23.11
CA SER A 25 -1.76 -0.14 -22.80
C SER A 25 -0.61 0.01 -21.82
N TRP A 26 -0.55 -0.93 -20.87
CA TRP A 26 0.48 -0.99 -19.85
C TRP A 26 1.36 -2.22 -20.09
N THR A 27 2.68 -2.01 -20.12
CA THR A 27 3.65 -3.09 -19.98
C THR A 27 4.48 -2.86 -18.74
N ALA A 28 4.42 -3.81 -17.80
CA ALA A 28 5.35 -3.85 -16.68
C ALA A 28 6.77 -3.97 -17.25
N GLY A 29 7.59 -2.94 -17.11
CA GLY A 29 9.02 -3.07 -17.39
C GLY A 29 9.60 -4.19 -16.52
N GLY A 30 10.35 -5.10 -17.14
CA GLY A 30 10.92 -6.30 -16.51
C GLY A 30 11.69 -6.04 -15.21
N ALA A 31 11.99 -7.13 -14.50
CA ALA A 31 12.54 -7.16 -13.14
C ALA A 31 13.54 -6.03 -12.78
N ALA A 32 13.46 -5.56 -11.54
CA ALA A 32 14.47 -4.70 -10.95
C ALA A 32 15.79 -5.47 -10.87
N THR A 33 16.72 -5.19 -11.78
CA THR A 33 18.13 -5.54 -11.62
C THR A 33 18.70 -4.65 -10.51
N PRO A 34 19.48 -5.18 -9.55
CA PRO A 34 20.16 -4.34 -8.56
C PRO A 34 21.20 -3.48 -9.29
N GLY A 35 20.86 -2.23 -9.58
CA GLY A 35 21.77 -1.24 -10.12
C GLY A 35 22.70 -0.73 -9.02
N ALA A 36 24.00 -0.74 -9.28
CA ALA A 36 24.96 0.04 -8.50
C ALA A 36 24.67 1.53 -8.74
N VAL A 37 24.41 2.28 -7.68
CA VAL A 37 24.23 3.73 -7.72
C VAL A 37 25.23 4.37 -6.76
N ALA A 38 25.90 5.40 -7.26
CA ALA A 38 26.91 6.19 -6.56
C ALA A 38 26.35 6.83 -5.27
N GLN A 39 27.19 6.91 -4.23
CA GLN A 39 26.86 7.53 -2.96
C GLN A 39 26.60 9.04 -3.12
N PRO A 40 25.45 9.56 -2.67
CA PRO A 40 25.31 10.98 -2.41
C PRO A 40 25.86 11.34 -1.02
N ASP A 41 26.35 12.57 -0.96
CA ASP A 41 27.04 13.20 0.15
C ASP A 41 26.19 13.29 1.43
N THR A 42 26.83 13.07 2.57
CA THR A 42 26.19 12.95 3.89
C THR A 42 26.28 14.26 4.67
N SER A 43 25.39 15.21 4.37
CA SER A 43 25.20 16.39 5.22
C SER A 43 24.05 16.20 6.22
N ARG A 44 24.37 16.44 7.49
CA ARG A 44 23.64 16.28 8.77
C ARG A 44 22.12 16.62 8.77
N PRO A 45 21.33 15.99 9.68
CA PRO A 45 19.93 16.35 9.90
C PRO A 45 19.78 17.70 10.61
N SER A 46 18.80 18.49 10.17
CA SER A 46 18.39 19.76 10.78
C SER A 46 17.71 19.57 12.15
N PRO A 47 17.78 20.56 13.07
CA PRO A 47 17.23 20.42 14.41
C PRO A 47 15.69 20.52 14.41
N LEU A 48 15.06 19.65 15.21
CA LEU A 48 13.64 19.68 15.54
C LEU A 48 13.27 20.98 16.27
N VAL A 49 12.56 21.87 15.58
CA VAL A 49 11.91 23.04 16.19
C VAL A 49 10.77 22.56 17.10
N ARG A 50 10.94 22.74 18.41
CA ARG A 50 9.86 22.57 19.40
C ARG A 50 8.82 23.68 19.22
N ARG A 51 7.63 23.33 18.76
CA ARG A 51 6.45 24.22 18.78
C ARG A 51 5.70 24.05 20.10
N CYS A 52 5.42 25.16 20.77
CA CYS A 52 4.74 25.21 22.06
C CYS A 52 3.31 24.65 21.97
N LYS A 53 2.88 23.95 23.04
CA LYS A 53 1.52 23.45 23.27
C LYS A 53 0.56 24.63 23.39
N GLY A 54 -0.39 24.74 22.47
CA GLY A 54 -1.64 25.45 22.70
C GLY A 54 -2.63 24.52 23.40
N GLU A 55 -3.26 25.03 24.45
CA GLU A 55 -4.35 24.39 25.18
C GLU A 55 -5.64 24.40 24.33
N GLY A 56 -6.42 23.33 24.39
CA GLY A 56 -7.79 23.32 23.86
C GLY A 56 -8.22 22.00 23.23
N GLY A 57 -9.06 21.23 23.94
CA GLY A 57 -9.86 20.15 23.37
C GLY A 57 -9.67 18.80 24.05
N MET A 58 -10.57 18.46 24.97
CA MET A 58 -10.75 17.13 25.55
C MET A 58 -11.39 16.19 24.51
N GLY A 59 -10.73 16.02 23.37
CA GLY A 59 -11.02 14.96 22.42
C GLY A 59 -10.37 13.67 22.91
N ALA A 60 -11.06 12.53 22.80
CA ALA A 60 -10.48 11.22 23.07
C ALA A 60 -9.09 11.14 22.40
N ASN A 61 -8.05 10.93 23.22
CA ASN A 61 -6.64 10.86 22.80
C ASN A 61 -6.44 9.62 21.90
N THR A 62 -6.96 9.68 20.69
CA THR A 62 -6.76 8.68 19.66
C THR A 62 -5.31 8.78 19.23
N SER A 63 -4.57 7.69 19.46
CA SER A 63 -3.16 7.60 19.15
C SER A 63 -2.95 7.90 17.67
N ARG A 64 -2.25 9.00 17.35
CA ARG A 64 -1.82 9.30 15.97
C ARG A 64 -0.77 8.31 15.48
N GLU A 65 -0.20 7.51 16.37
CA GLU A 65 0.76 6.46 16.06
C GLU A 65 0.00 5.17 15.73
N HIS A 66 0.09 4.74 14.47
CA HIS A 66 -0.51 3.51 13.95
C HIS A 66 0.57 2.47 13.66
N HIS A 67 0.31 1.23 14.02
CA HIS A 67 1.24 0.15 13.72
C HIS A 67 1.06 -0.36 12.29
N LEU A 68 2.13 -0.37 11.52
CA LEU A 68 2.19 -1.01 10.20
C LEU A 68 2.21 -2.54 10.34
N VAL A 69 2.78 -3.04 11.43
CA VAL A 69 2.76 -4.46 11.81
C VAL A 69 2.06 -4.62 13.17
N PRO A 70 1.05 -5.48 13.30
CA PRO A 70 0.30 -5.62 14.55
C PRO A 70 1.19 -5.85 15.76
N LYS A 71 0.87 -5.20 16.89
CA LYS A 71 1.63 -5.35 18.14
C LYS A 71 1.78 -6.82 18.57
N TYR A 72 0.74 -7.64 18.39
CA TYR A 72 0.81 -9.08 18.75
C TYR A 72 1.83 -9.85 17.91
N TRP A 73 2.14 -9.37 16.71
CA TRP A 73 3.09 -9.96 15.80
C TRP A 73 4.51 -9.53 16.15
N LEU A 74 4.72 -8.23 16.39
CA LEU A 74 6.00 -7.69 16.90
C LEU A 74 6.41 -8.31 18.25
N ARG A 75 5.45 -8.54 19.16
CA ARG A 75 5.70 -9.22 20.45
C ARG A 75 6.33 -10.60 20.28
N ALA A 76 6.05 -11.31 19.19
CA ALA A 76 6.62 -12.64 18.94
C ALA A 76 8.11 -12.59 18.57
N PHE A 77 8.65 -11.41 18.26
CA PHE A 77 10.06 -11.14 17.99
C PHE A 77 10.72 -10.36 19.14
N ALA A 78 10.03 -10.18 20.26
CA ALA A 78 10.51 -9.35 21.35
C ALA A 78 11.09 -10.18 22.51
N GLU A 79 12.06 -9.59 23.19
CA GLU A 79 12.66 -10.06 24.45
C GLU A 79 12.59 -8.90 25.44
N ASP A 80 12.06 -9.14 26.64
CA ASP A 80 11.76 -8.09 27.63
C ASP A 80 10.95 -6.92 27.05
N GLY A 81 9.99 -7.21 26.17
CA GLY A 81 9.16 -6.21 25.50
C GLY A 81 9.87 -5.35 24.45
N HIS A 82 11.10 -5.68 24.07
CA HIS A 82 11.91 -4.97 23.08
C HIS A 82 12.29 -5.85 21.90
N VAL A 83 12.39 -5.24 20.72
CA VAL A 83 12.97 -5.86 19.51
C VAL A 83 14.30 -5.18 19.19
N LEU A 84 15.18 -5.87 18.47
CA LEU A 84 16.34 -5.22 17.85
C LEU A 84 16.04 -4.93 16.39
N GLY A 85 16.03 -3.65 16.04
CA GLY A 85 15.84 -3.16 14.67
C GLY A 85 17.16 -2.87 13.98
N ARG A 86 17.16 -2.94 12.65
CA ARG A 86 18.22 -2.44 11.78
C ARG A 86 17.59 -1.59 10.69
N TRP A 87 18.00 -0.32 10.63
CA TRP A 87 17.61 0.61 9.58
C TRP A 87 18.28 0.26 8.26
N ARG A 88 17.73 0.74 7.14
CA ARG A 88 18.37 0.64 5.81
C ARG A 88 19.79 1.21 5.75
N SER A 89 20.11 2.20 6.59
CA SER A 89 21.47 2.72 6.74
C SER A 89 22.48 1.73 7.34
N GLY A 90 22.00 0.57 7.83
CA GLY A 90 22.78 -0.43 8.54
C GLY A 90 22.84 -0.19 10.05
N ALA A 91 22.43 0.99 10.54
CA ALA A 91 22.42 1.32 11.96
C ALA A 91 21.43 0.43 12.73
N GLU A 92 21.90 -0.13 13.85
CA GLU A 92 21.11 -0.98 14.73
C GLU A 92 20.59 -0.21 15.94
N TYR A 93 19.42 -0.61 16.43
CA TYR A 93 18.79 0.05 17.56
C TYR A 93 17.87 -0.92 18.31
N ARG A 94 17.83 -0.81 19.64
CA ARG A 94 16.85 -1.50 20.48
C ARG A 94 15.63 -0.60 20.64
N THR A 95 14.42 -1.13 20.40
CA THR A 95 13.18 -0.35 20.51
C THR A 95 12.09 -1.14 21.21
N PRO A 96 11.29 -0.52 22.09
CA PRO A 96 10.15 -1.21 22.70
C PRO A 96 9.09 -1.50 21.63
N VAL A 97 8.37 -2.63 21.76
CA VAL A 97 7.37 -3.04 20.76
C VAL A 97 6.36 -1.94 20.45
N ARG A 98 5.96 -1.13 21.44
CA ARG A 98 5.01 -0.02 21.26
C ARG A 98 5.48 1.09 20.31
N ARG A 99 6.77 1.13 19.95
CA ARG A 99 7.38 2.10 19.03
C ARG A 99 7.93 1.44 17.75
N ALA A 100 7.88 0.12 17.63
CA ALA A 100 8.39 -0.59 16.47
C ALA A 100 7.35 -0.61 15.35
N ALA A 101 7.80 -0.39 14.10
CA ALA A 101 6.97 -0.35 12.90
C ALA A 101 5.73 0.56 13.04
N VAL A 102 5.93 1.76 13.56
CA VAL A 102 4.89 2.77 13.76
C VAL A 102 5.00 3.85 12.68
N ALA A 103 3.86 4.24 12.11
CA ALA A 103 3.73 5.38 11.23
C ALA A 103 2.67 6.34 11.79
N ARG A 104 2.94 7.64 11.71
CA ARG A 104 2.04 8.67 12.21
C ARG A 104 0.93 8.94 11.19
N ASP A 105 -0.30 9.08 11.67
CA ASP A 105 -1.51 9.39 10.90
C ASP A 105 -1.71 8.44 9.69
N PHE A 106 -1.20 7.21 9.75
CA PHE A 106 -1.25 6.26 8.63
C PHE A 106 -2.72 5.99 8.25
N ASN A 107 -3.49 5.25 9.05
CA ASN A 107 -4.91 4.98 8.81
C ASN A 107 -5.85 6.13 9.19
N THR A 108 -5.36 7.37 9.26
CA THR A 108 -6.16 8.53 9.64
C THR A 108 -6.88 9.10 8.43
N ASP A 109 -8.18 9.39 8.56
CA ASP A 109 -8.89 10.29 7.66
C ASP A 109 -8.48 11.74 7.95
N PRO A 110 -7.78 12.43 7.03
CA PRO A 110 -7.26 13.77 7.27
C PRO A 110 -8.33 14.87 7.23
N LEU A 111 -9.57 14.55 6.85
CA LEU A 111 -10.65 15.51 6.67
C LEU A 111 -11.78 15.37 7.72
N THR A 112 -11.59 14.57 8.76
CA THR A 112 -12.63 14.35 9.78
C THR A 112 -12.09 14.49 11.20
N ASP A 113 -12.89 15.08 12.09
CA ASP A 113 -12.61 15.22 13.53
C ASP A 113 -13.07 13.99 14.34
N GLY A 114 -12.49 13.79 15.53
CA GLY A 114 -12.94 12.80 16.52
C GLY A 114 -12.75 11.33 16.10
N GLU A 115 -13.63 10.42 16.57
CA GLU A 115 -13.53 8.98 16.30
C GLU A 115 -13.57 8.61 14.81
N ARG A 116 -14.29 9.40 14.00
CA ARG A 116 -14.36 9.21 12.55
C ARG A 116 -12.99 9.37 11.88
N ARG A 117 -12.05 10.10 12.51
CA ARG A 117 -10.65 10.23 12.09
C ARG A 117 -9.92 8.89 12.06
N VAL A 118 -10.29 7.94 12.91
CA VAL A 118 -9.60 6.66 13.09
C VAL A 118 -10.47 5.46 12.69
N ALA A 119 -11.53 5.67 11.91
CA ALA A 119 -12.52 4.64 11.60
C ALA A 119 -11.92 3.37 10.97
N LEU A 120 -10.89 3.50 10.11
CA LEU A 120 -10.18 2.34 9.56
C LEU A 120 -9.33 1.62 10.63
N GLU A 121 -8.67 2.35 11.53
CA GLU A 121 -7.91 1.74 12.62
C GLU A 121 -8.84 0.99 13.59
N THR A 122 -9.97 1.59 13.95
CA THR A 122 -11.02 0.95 14.75
C THR A 122 -11.52 -0.33 14.06
N TYR A 123 -11.76 -0.29 12.74
CA TYR A 123 -12.15 -1.46 11.98
C TYR A 123 -11.09 -2.57 12.05
N LEU A 124 -9.83 -2.22 11.84
CA LEU A 124 -8.72 -3.17 11.87
C LEU A 124 -8.59 -3.84 13.23
N ASP A 125 -8.70 -3.08 14.33
CA ASP A 125 -8.63 -3.63 15.68
C ASP A 125 -9.76 -4.63 15.95
N HIS A 126 -11.02 -4.24 15.68
CA HIS A 126 -12.20 -5.04 16.02
C HIS A 126 -12.43 -6.24 15.10
N HIS A 127 -12.14 -6.11 13.80
CA HIS A 127 -12.50 -7.10 12.79
C HIS A 127 -11.33 -7.90 12.22
N VAL A 128 -10.08 -7.49 12.49
CA VAL A 128 -8.88 -8.11 11.90
C VAL A 128 -7.87 -8.49 12.97
N ASP A 129 -7.24 -7.51 13.61
CA ASP A 129 -6.09 -7.72 14.49
C ASP A 129 -6.49 -8.37 15.81
N GLY A 130 -7.54 -7.88 16.47
CA GLY A 130 -8.06 -8.44 17.72
C GLY A 130 -8.48 -9.91 17.57
N PRO A 131 -9.39 -10.25 16.64
CA PRO A 131 -9.82 -11.63 16.41
C PRO A 131 -8.69 -12.57 15.95
N CYS A 132 -7.74 -12.09 15.14
CA CYS A 132 -6.68 -12.93 14.58
C CYS A 132 -5.51 -13.17 15.55
N ALA A 133 -5.24 -12.24 16.49
CA ALA A 133 -4.16 -12.36 17.46
C ALA A 133 -4.12 -13.71 18.23
N PRO A 134 -5.23 -14.21 18.83
CA PRO A 134 -5.22 -15.51 19.51
C PRO A 134 -5.04 -16.68 18.52
N VAL A 135 -5.53 -16.56 17.29
CA VAL A 135 -5.38 -17.59 16.25
C VAL A 135 -3.92 -17.73 15.83
N LEU A 136 -3.23 -16.62 15.53
CA LEU A 136 -1.82 -16.66 15.16
C LEU A 136 -0.92 -17.07 16.32
N ARG A 137 -1.30 -16.77 17.56
CA ARG A 137 -0.65 -17.34 18.75
C ARG A 137 -0.78 -18.87 18.79
N ALA A 138 -1.99 -19.39 18.62
CA ALA A 138 -2.26 -20.82 18.54
C ALA A 138 -1.45 -21.51 17.43
N VAL A 139 -1.37 -20.86 16.25
CA VAL A 139 -0.53 -21.33 15.14
C VAL A 139 0.92 -21.40 15.58
N ARG A 140 1.49 -20.39 16.25
CA ARG A 140 2.87 -20.48 16.75
C ARG A 140 3.09 -21.60 17.78
N GLU A 141 2.09 -21.92 18.58
CA GLU A 141 2.14 -22.96 19.63
C GLU A 141 1.97 -24.39 19.10
N GLY A 142 1.80 -24.59 17.79
CA GLY A 142 1.67 -25.94 17.22
C GLY A 142 0.27 -26.32 16.76
N ARG A 143 -0.76 -25.51 17.05
CA ARG A 143 -2.14 -25.82 16.68
C ARG A 143 -2.37 -25.59 15.18
N TRP A 144 -2.25 -26.67 14.41
CA TRP A 144 -2.44 -26.72 12.96
C TRP A 144 -2.93 -28.13 12.56
N PRO A 145 -3.84 -28.30 11.59
CA PRO A 145 -4.47 -27.28 10.74
C PRO A 145 -5.51 -26.42 11.48
N LEU A 146 -5.88 -25.29 10.88
CA LEU A 146 -6.95 -24.42 11.37
C LEU A 146 -8.30 -24.87 10.81
N GLY A 147 -9.35 -24.83 11.63
CA GLY A 147 -10.74 -24.94 11.14
C GLY A 147 -11.15 -23.73 10.29
N GLY A 148 -12.23 -23.87 9.52
CA GLY A 148 -12.64 -22.90 8.48
C GLY A 148 -12.73 -21.44 8.94
N ALA A 149 -13.38 -21.17 10.07
CA ALA A 149 -13.51 -19.80 10.60
C ALA A 149 -12.14 -19.18 10.97
N ARG A 150 -11.27 -19.95 11.63
CA ARG A 150 -9.92 -19.49 11.99
C ARG A 150 -9.05 -19.31 10.75
N HIS A 151 -9.22 -20.17 9.75
CA HIS A 151 -8.53 -20.05 8.46
C HIS A 151 -8.91 -18.74 7.75
N ALA A 152 -10.19 -18.38 7.73
CA ALA A 152 -10.65 -17.12 7.15
C ALA A 152 -10.03 -15.89 7.83
N LEU A 153 -9.97 -15.87 9.16
CA LEU A 153 -9.32 -14.79 9.94
C LEU A 153 -7.85 -14.61 9.59
N VAL A 154 -7.11 -15.72 9.39
CA VAL A 154 -5.70 -15.65 8.97
C VAL A 154 -5.56 -15.08 7.57
N LEU A 155 -6.44 -15.47 6.63
CA LEU A 155 -6.42 -14.91 5.28
C LEU A 155 -6.75 -13.41 5.26
N ASP A 156 -7.69 -12.95 6.10
CA ASP A 156 -7.99 -11.53 6.25
C ASP A 156 -6.79 -10.75 6.79
N ALA A 157 -6.15 -11.26 7.85
CA ALA A 157 -4.96 -10.64 8.43
C ALA A 157 -3.81 -10.58 7.42
N LEU A 158 -3.60 -11.64 6.63
CA LEU A 158 -2.60 -11.63 5.56
C LEU A 158 -2.94 -10.63 4.46
N ALA A 159 -4.19 -10.57 4.01
CA ALA A 159 -4.62 -9.62 2.98
C ALA A 159 -4.45 -8.17 3.44
N TRP A 160 -4.82 -7.86 4.70
CA TRP A 160 -4.59 -6.54 5.28
C TRP A 160 -3.12 -6.23 5.45
N GLN A 161 -2.31 -7.18 5.92
CA GLN A 161 -0.88 -6.95 6.09
C GLN A 161 -0.16 -6.70 4.76
N VAL A 162 -0.69 -7.19 3.65
CA VAL A 162 -0.17 -6.90 2.30
C VAL A 162 -0.41 -5.43 1.89
N VAL A 163 -1.57 -4.86 2.24
CA VAL A 163 -1.98 -3.53 1.79
C VAL A 163 -1.74 -2.43 2.83
N ARG A 164 -1.65 -2.77 4.12
CA ARG A 164 -1.38 -1.85 5.24
C ARG A 164 0.12 -1.66 5.46
N THR A 165 0.84 -1.31 4.40
CA THR A 165 2.30 -1.10 4.45
C THR A 165 2.69 0.23 3.83
N GLN A 166 3.78 0.83 4.32
CA GLN A 166 4.33 2.03 3.69
C GLN A 166 4.84 1.74 2.27
N ALA A 167 5.30 0.51 2.01
CA ALA A 167 5.62 0.04 0.68
C ALA A 167 4.40 0.10 -0.27
N PHE A 168 3.23 -0.36 0.18
CA PHE A 168 1.99 -0.26 -0.60
C PHE A 168 1.59 1.19 -0.88
N ARG A 169 1.64 2.07 0.13
CA ARG A 169 1.32 3.50 -0.08
C ARG A 169 2.28 4.19 -1.03
N SER A 170 3.58 3.94 -0.84
CA SER A 170 4.61 4.48 -1.71
C SER A 170 4.41 3.98 -3.14
N PHE A 171 4.01 2.72 -3.31
CA PHE A 171 3.65 2.16 -4.62
C PHE A 171 2.45 2.88 -5.23
N ASP A 172 1.34 3.01 -4.49
CA ASP A 172 0.11 3.65 -4.96
C ASP A 172 0.34 5.12 -5.35
N GLU A 173 1.09 5.86 -4.53
CA GLU A 173 1.49 7.24 -4.81
C GLU A 173 2.35 7.33 -6.09
N GLN A 174 3.33 6.44 -6.24
CA GLN A 174 4.17 6.40 -7.44
C GLN A 174 3.34 6.07 -8.69
N VAL A 175 2.43 5.09 -8.62
CA VAL A 175 1.52 4.79 -9.73
C VAL A 175 0.65 6.00 -10.05
N GLY A 176 0.05 6.63 -9.04
CA GLY A 176 -0.74 7.84 -9.21
C GLY A 176 0.06 8.93 -9.92
N ARG A 177 1.29 9.22 -9.46
CA ARG A 177 2.18 10.20 -10.06
C ARG A 177 2.51 9.91 -11.52
N GLN A 178 2.70 8.64 -11.86
CA GLN A 178 3.06 8.22 -13.21
C GLN A 178 1.87 8.17 -14.18
N LEU A 179 0.67 7.82 -13.69
CA LEU A 179 -0.53 7.71 -14.52
C LEU A 179 -1.33 9.02 -14.60
N PHE A 180 -1.18 9.90 -13.61
CA PHE A 180 -1.95 11.14 -13.52
C PHE A 180 -1.93 11.97 -14.81
N PRO A 181 -0.78 12.22 -15.48
CA PRO A 181 -0.78 13.02 -16.71
C PRO A 181 -1.65 12.45 -17.83
N ALA A 182 -1.69 11.12 -17.97
CA ALA A 182 -2.52 10.46 -18.98
C ALA A 182 -4.01 10.49 -18.62
N LEU A 183 -4.35 10.31 -17.34
CA LEU A 183 -5.72 10.44 -16.86
C LEU A 183 -6.23 11.88 -17.04
N TRP A 184 -5.41 12.87 -16.66
CA TRP A 184 -5.69 14.29 -16.88
C TRP A 184 -5.93 14.60 -18.36
N ALA A 185 -5.09 14.07 -19.25
CA ALA A 185 -5.23 14.25 -20.68
C ALA A 185 -6.51 13.62 -21.23
N SER A 186 -6.91 12.46 -20.73
CA SER A 186 -8.18 11.81 -21.08
C SER A 186 -9.37 12.68 -20.69
N GLU A 187 -9.37 13.25 -19.49
CA GLU A 187 -10.42 14.19 -19.04
C GLU A 187 -10.42 15.48 -19.85
N ALA A 188 -9.25 16.01 -20.22
CA ALA A 188 -9.13 17.21 -21.05
C ALA A 188 -9.73 17.00 -22.45
N VAL A 189 -9.57 15.82 -23.04
CA VAL A 189 -10.22 15.45 -24.31
C VAL A 189 -11.75 15.48 -24.14
N GLY A 190 -12.28 14.80 -23.11
CA GLY A 190 -13.72 14.78 -22.85
C GLY A 190 -14.31 16.18 -22.61
N PHE A 191 -13.62 17.01 -21.84
CA PHE A 191 -14.01 18.40 -21.60
C PHE A 191 -14.03 19.24 -22.88
N CYS A 192 -13.05 19.05 -23.79
CA CYS A 192 -13.03 19.76 -25.06
C CYS A 192 -14.19 19.34 -25.98
N GLU A 193 -14.50 18.05 -26.05
CA GLU A 193 -15.64 17.52 -26.81
C GLU A 193 -16.97 18.07 -26.31
N GLU A 194 -17.16 18.07 -24.98
CA GLU A 194 -18.35 18.64 -24.35
C GLU A 194 -18.50 20.13 -24.67
N ARG A 195 -17.41 20.90 -24.52
CA ARG A 195 -17.42 22.34 -24.79
C ARG A 195 -17.68 22.68 -26.27
N LEU A 196 -17.21 21.84 -27.20
CA LEU A 196 -17.45 22.01 -28.63
C LEU A 196 -18.81 21.47 -29.07
N GLY A 197 -19.50 20.68 -28.24
CA GLY A 197 -20.76 20.03 -28.58
C GLY A 197 -20.62 18.98 -29.68
N ARG A 198 -19.39 18.51 -29.97
CA ARG A 198 -19.11 17.48 -30.98
C ARG A 198 -17.90 16.61 -30.57
N PRO A 199 -17.81 15.38 -31.08
CA PRO A 199 -16.57 14.62 -31.00
C PRO A 199 -15.41 15.33 -31.70
N LEU A 200 -14.22 15.22 -31.13
CA LEU A 200 -12.97 15.58 -31.77
C LEU A 200 -12.57 14.50 -32.79
N SER A 201 -11.98 14.92 -33.90
CA SER A 201 -11.29 14.01 -34.83
C SER A 201 -10.09 13.33 -34.16
N ASP A 202 -9.62 12.20 -34.69
CA ASP A 202 -8.48 11.47 -34.10
C ASP A 202 -7.22 12.33 -33.97
N ALA A 203 -6.96 13.22 -34.95
CA ALA A 203 -5.84 14.15 -34.92
C ALA A 203 -6.01 15.19 -33.79
N GLU A 204 -7.20 15.81 -33.67
CA GLU A 204 -7.51 16.76 -32.60
C GLU A 204 -7.42 16.09 -31.22
N ARG A 205 -7.95 14.86 -31.07
CA ARG A 205 -7.87 14.08 -29.83
C ARG A 205 -6.42 13.84 -29.42
N MET A 206 -5.58 13.43 -30.38
CA MET A 206 -4.17 13.14 -30.12
C MET A 206 -3.39 14.41 -29.76
N GLU A 207 -3.68 15.53 -30.43
CA GLU A 207 -3.07 16.82 -30.13
C GLU A 207 -3.45 17.30 -28.72
N VAL A 208 -4.74 17.32 -28.40
CA VAL A 208 -5.25 17.70 -27.07
C VAL A 208 -4.67 16.79 -25.99
N PHE A 209 -4.68 15.48 -26.22
CA PHE A 209 -4.15 14.50 -25.28
C PHE A 209 -2.68 14.76 -24.96
N TRP A 210 -1.80 14.83 -25.97
CA TRP A 210 -0.37 15.02 -25.72
C TRP A 210 -0.03 16.42 -25.20
N SER A 211 -0.79 17.44 -25.60
CA SER A 211 -0.67 18.78 -25.02
C SER A 211 -1.01 18.77 -23.53
N ALA A 212 -2.12 18.12 -23.15
CA ALA A 212 -2.55 17.98 -21.77
C ALA A 212 -1.59 17.10 -20.94
N VAL A 213 -1.00 16.03 -21.50
CA VAL A 213 0.03 15.24 -20.81
C VAL A 213 1.23 16.12 -20.43
N ARG A 214 1.73 16.94 -21.36
CA ARG A 214 2.90 17.81 -21.12
C ARG A 214 2.62 18.95 -20.15
N THR A 215 1.37 19.38 -20.05
CA THR A 215 0.93 20.51 -19.22
C THR A 215 0.16 20.08 -17.97
N ALA A 216 0.08 18.77 -17.70
CA ALA A 216 -0.60 18.25 -16.54
C ALA A 216 0.01 18.83 -15.26
N PRO A 217 -0.82 19.30 -14.30
CA PRO A 217 -0.31 19.82 -13.05
C PRO A 217 0.41 18.71 -12.26
N GLY A 218 1.20 19.10 -11.25
CA GLY A 218 1.71 18.13 -10.29
C GLY A 218 0.54 17.39 -9.62
N PRO A 219 0.63 16.06 -9.40
CA PRO A 219 -0.47 15.29 -8.81
C PRO A 219 -0.88 15.80 -7.42
N SER A 220 0.05 16.44 -6.69
CA SER A 220 -0.22 17.07 -5.39
C SER A 220 -1.25 18.20 -5.43
N VAL A 221 -1.46 18.83 -6.59
CA VAL A 221 -2.44 19.92 -6.77
C VAL A 221 -3.88 19.39 -6.73
N VAL A 222 -4.07 18.13 -7.14
CA VAL A 222 -5.39 17.49 -7.29
C VAL A 222 -5.50 16.22 -6.42
N ALA A 223 -4.52 16.00 -5.54
CA ALA A 223 -4.44 14.79 -4.72
C ALA A 223 -5.54 14.80 -3.66
N ASP A 224 -6.46 13.85 -3.77
CA ASP A 224 -7.39 13.56 -2.69
C ASP A 224 -6.61 12.90 -1.53
N PRO A 225 -6.59 13.50 -0.33
CA PRO A 225 -5.80 12.99 0.78
C PRO A 225 -6.36 11.67 1.37
N ARG A 226 -7.57 11.24 0.97
CA ARG A 226 -8.19 9.95 1.32
C ARG A 226 -7.95 8.84 0.28
N SER A 227 -7.32 9.17 -0.86
CA SER A 227 -7.05 8.22 -1.95
C SER A 227 -6.39 6.92 -1.46
N ALA A 228 -5.35 7.03 -0.64
CA ALA A 228 -4.64 5.89 -0.08
C ALA A 228 -5.55 4.98 0.78
N LEU A 229 -6.48 5.56 1.55
CA LEU A 229 -7.43 4.77 2.36
C LEU A 229 -8.37 3.96 1.47
N ARG A 230 -8.90 4.58 0.41
CA ARG A 230 -9.75 3.89 -0.58
C ARG A 230 -8.98 2.82 -1.33
N ALA A 231 -7.73 3.11 -1.72
CA ALA A 231 -6.85 2.18 -2.41
C ALA A 231 -6.58 0.94 -1.56
N MET A 232 -6.30 1.10 -0.26
CA MET A 232 -6.11 -0.02 0.67
C MET A 232 -7.37 -0.90 0.79
N ILE A 233 -8.57 -0.32 0.99
CA ILE A 233 -9.83 -1.09 1.09
C ILE A 233 -10.07 -1.90 -0.19
N ARG A 234 -9.93 -1.27 -1.36
CA ARG A 234 -10.12 -1.96 -2.65
C ARG A 234 -9.05 -3.01 -2.92
N ALA A 235 -7.81 -2.75 -2.51
CA ALA A 235 -6.71 -3.71 -2.65
C ALA A 235 -6.83 -4.88 -1.67
N PHE A 236 -7.42 -4.68 -0.50
CA PHE A 236 -7.70 -5.75 0.46
C PHE A 236 -8.59 -6.83 -0.18
N GLU A 237 -9.71 -6.44 -0.79
CA GLU A 237 -10.65 -7.40 -1.41
C GLU A 237 -9.98 -8.18 -2.56
N ARG A 238 -9.24 -7.50 -3.45
CA ARG A 238 -8.46 -8.18 -4.50
C ARG A 238 -7.44 -9.15 -3.95
N THR A 239 -6.70 -8.73 -2.91
CA THR A 239 -5.72 -9.59 -2.27
C THR A 239 -6.41 -10.78 -1.65
N ARG A 240 -7.55 -10.57 -0.99
CA ARG A 240 -8.33 -11.62 -0.36
C ARG A 240 -8.79 -12.67 -1.37
N ASP A 241 -9.26 -12.25 -2.54
CA ASP A 241 -9.65 -13.13 -3.64
C ASP A 241 -8.49 -13.99 -4.12
N ILE A 242 -7.33 -13.38 -4.34
CA ILE A 242 -6.09 -14.08 -4.73
C ILE A 242 -5.69 -15.10 -3.67
N LEU A 243 -5.85 -14.77 -2.39
CA LEU A 243 -5.54 -15.67 -1.28
C LEU A 243 -6.55 -16.84 -1.13
N THR A 244 -7.70 -16.78 -1.81
CA THR A 244 -8.74 -17.84 -1.83
C THR A 244 -8.82 -18.65 -3.11
N VAL A 245 -8.01 -18.32 -4.13
CA VAL A 245 -8.03 -19.06 -5.39
C VAL A 245 -7.89 -20.57 -5.13
N PRO A 246 -8.72 -21.41 -5.78
CA PRO A 246 -8.64 -22.86 -5.64
C PRO A 246 -7.21 -23.39 -5.83
N GLY A 247 -6.82 -24.39 -5.04
CA GLY A 247 -5.48 -24.96 -5.05
C GLY A 247 -4.42 -24.15 -4.28
N ARG A 248 -4.74 -22.92 -3.88
CA ARG A 248 -3.92 -22.17 -2.92
C ARG A 248 -4.09 -22.73 -1.50
N ARG A 249 -3.00 -22.78 -0.76
CA ARG A 249 -2.98 -23.30 0.62
C ARG A 249 -2.14 -22.45 1.55
N LEU A 250 -2.45 -22.54 2.83
CA LEU A 250 -1.60 -22.07 3.90
C LEU A 250 -0.69 -23.21 4.36
N VAL A 251 0.61 -22.92 4.54
CA VAL A 251 1.61 -23.86 5.05
C VAL A 251 2.35 -23.21 6.20
N VAL A 252 2.42 -23.92 7.34
CA VAL A 252 3.20 -23.50 8.49
C VAL A 252 4.48 -24.32 8.55
N LEU A 253 5.62 -23.65 8.63
CA LEU A 253 6.95 -24.26 8.75
C LEU A 253 7.59 -23.80 10.06
N ARG A 254 8.23 -24.74 10.77
CA ARG A 254 8.85 -24.49 12.09
C ARG A 254 10.31 -24.90 12.13
N SER A 255 11.10 -24.17 12.89
CA SER A 255 12.48 -24.50 13.23
C SER A 255 12.63 -24.57 14.75
N ALA A 256 13.57 -25.39 15.23
CA ALA A 256 13.99 -25.36 16.63
C ALA A 256 14.81 -24.09 16.94
N GLU A 257 15.57 -23.60 15.96
CA GLU A 257 16.40 -22.40 16.08
C GLU A 257 15.69 -21.16 15.52
N PRO A 258 15.92 -19.95 16.08
CA PRO A 258 15.43 -18.70 15.51
C PRO A 258 16.18 -18.38 14.20
N LEU A 259 15.43 -18.30 13.09
CA LEU A 259 15.97 -18.10 11.74
C LEU A 259 15.38 -16.90 10.99
N LEU A 260 14.28 -16.32 11.50
CA LEU A 260 13.50 -15.32 10.79
C LEU A 260 13.68 -13.92 11.36
N VAL A 261 13.61 -12.94 10.46
CA VAL A 261 13.43 -11.52 10.79
C VAL A 261 12.06 -11.04 10.29
N LEU A 262 11.61 -9.91 10.82
CA LEU A 262 10.34 -9.29 10.48
C LEU A 262 10.59 -7.89 9.90
N GLY A 263 10.14 -7.62 8.68
CA GLY A 263 10.15 -6.24 8.16
C GLY A 263 9.05 -5.39 8.79
N ASP A 264 9.19 -4.07 8.78
CA ASP A 264 8.09 -3.13 9.08
C ASP A 264 6.89 -3.23 8.11
N SER A 265 7.01 -3.99 7.03
CA SER A 265 5.90 -4.40 6.16
C SER A 265 5.18 -5.67 6.62
N GLY A 266 5.72 -6.42 7.58
CA GLY A 266 5.12 -7.62 8.19
C GLY A 266 5.09 -8.89 7.31
N VAL A 267 4.88 -8.74 6.00
CA VAL A 267 4.89 -9.81 5.01
C VAL A 267 5.83 -9.50 3.85
N ALA A 268 6.19 -10.53 3.09
CA ALA A 268 6.90 -10.38 1.83
C ALA A 268 6.18 -11.11 0.69
N LEU A 269 6.14 -10.47 -0.48
CA LEU A 269 5.48 -10.99 -1.68
C LEU A 269 6.50 -11.47 -2.70
N ARG A 270 6.52 -12.77 -2.98
CA ARG A 270 7.50 -13.40 -3.86
C ARG A 270 6.86 -14.02 -5.10
N ARG A 271 7.36 -13.68 -6.29
CA ARG A 271 6.90 -14.20 -7.58
C ARG A 271 7.50 -15.56 -7.89
N LYS A 272 6.96 -16.20 -8.93
CA LYS A 272 7.40 -17.54 -9.39
C LYS A 272 8.88 -17.54 -9.78
N ASP A 273 9.32 -16.50 -10.48
CA ASP A 273 10.70 -16.25 -10.92
C ASP A 273 11.69 -15.95 -9.77
N GLY A 274 11.19 -15.82 -8.54
CA GLY A 274 11.99 -15.53 -7.36
C GLY A 274 12.18 -14.04 -7.08
N THR A 275 11.70 -13.15 -7.95
CA THR A 275 11.66 -11.70 -7.69
C THR A 275 10.60 -11.37 -6.65
N PHE A 276 10.69 -10.17 -6.07
CA PHE A 276 9.67 -9.67 -5.17
C PHE A 276 8.68 -8.80 -5.95
N CYS A 277 7.39 -9.06 -5.76
CA CYS A 277 6.32 -8.22 -6.30
C CYS A 277 6.15 -7.01 -5.38
N LEU A 278 5.62 -5.88 -5.86
CA LEU A 278 5.30 -4.71 -5.02
C LEU A 278 3.79 -4.48 -4.83
N THR A 279 2.95 -5.19 -5.57
CA THR A 279 1.74 -4.54 -6.11
C THR A 279 0.50 -5.41 -5.95
N PRO A 280 -0.28 -5.25 -4.87
CA PRO A 280 -1.60 -5.87 -4.68
C PRO A 280 -2.54 -5.84 -5.89
N PRO A 281 -2.73 -4.71 -6.61
CA PRO A 281 -3.59 -4.71 -7.81
C PRO A 281 -3.04 -5.54 -8.98
N LEU A 282 -1.77 -5.96 -8.95
CA LEU A 282 -1.12 -6.75 -9.99
C LEU A 282 -0.48 -8.02 -9.39
N LEU A 283 -0.98 -8.50 -8.25
CA LEU A 283 -0.48 -9.73 -7.67
C LEU A 283 -0.89 -10.89 -8.58
N PRO A 284 0.06 -11.61 -9.19
CA PRO A 284 -0.30 -12.79 -9.95
C PRO A 284 -0.82 -13.86 -9.00
N GLU A 285 -1.76 -14.69 -9.45
CA GLU A 285 -2.26 -15.84 -8.65
C GLU A 285 -1.13 -16.75 -8.17
N THR A 286 -0.02 -16.78 -8.92
CA THR A 286 1.20 -17.54 -8.62
C THR A 286 2.05 -16.95 -7.50
N VAL A 287 1.73 -15.77 -6.95
CA VAL A 287 2.50 -15.11 -5.89
C VAL A 287 2.49 -15.93 -4.61
N GLU A 288 3.62 -15.98 -3.92
CA GLU A 288 3.77 -16.54 -2.58
C GLU A 288 3.78 -15.40 -1.56
N VAL A 289 3.00 -15.52 -0.48
CA VAL A 289 3.03 -14.58 0.65
C VAL A 289 3.78 -15.25 1.80
N PHE A 290 4.89 -14.65 2.21
CA PHE A 290 5.71 -15.07 3.34
C PHE A 290 5.37 -14.20 4.55
N ALA A 291 4.94 -14.82 5.65
CA ALA A 291 4.53 -14.17 6.88
C ALA A 291 5.30 -14.77 8.07
N PRO A 292 6.44 -14.17 8.46
CA PRO A 292 7.24 -14.64 9.59
C PRO A 292 6.49 -14.41 10.91
N LEU A 293 5.80 -15.42 11.47
CA LEU A 293 4.94 -15.26 12.65
C LEU A 293 5.73 -15.10 13.97
N SER A 294 6.94 -15.68 14.02
CA SER A 294 7.94 -15.56 15.08
C SER A 294 9.32 -15.87 14.49
N PRO A 295 10.43 -15.72 15.24
CA PRO A 295 11.77 -16.12 14.77
C PRO A 295 11.86 -17.58 14.29
N THR A 296 10.99 -18.46 14.79
CA THR A 296 11.01 -19.92 14.54
C THR A 296 9.85 -20.42 13.68
N CYS A 297 8.87 -19.57 13.34
CA CYS A 297 7.63 -19.97 12.69
C CYS A 297 7.33 -19.10 11.46
N LEU A 298 7.24 -19.73 10.30
CA LEU A 298 6.88 -19.08 9.04
C LEU A 298 5.53 -19.61 8.55
N LEU A 299 4.59 -18.70 8.29
CA LEU A 299 3.38 -18.98 7.54
C LEU A 299 3.59 -18.60 6.07
N ILE A 300 3.21 -19.48 5.16
CA ILE A 300 3.27 -19.25 3.72
C ILE A 300 1.89 -19.45 3.12
N SER A 301 1.37 -18.45 2.41
CA SER A 301 0.27 -18.65 1.46
C SER A 301 0.84 -18.89 0.08
N THR A 302 0.54 -20.04 -0.53
CA THR A 302 1.18 -20.45 -1.78
C THR A 302 0.27 -21.36 -2.62
N PRO A 303 0.29 -21.22 -3.96
CA PRO A 303 -0.32 -22.19 -4.86
C PRO A 303 0.60 -23.39 -5.14
N ARG A 304 1.81 -23.42 -4.56
CA ARG A 304 2.82 -24.43 -4.92
C ARG A 304 2.77 -25.65 -4.02
N GLY A 305 2.80 -26.82 -4.67
CA GLY A 305 2.79 -28.14 -4.04
C GLY A 305 4.03 -28.54 -3.24
N HIS A 306 5.16 -27.82 -3.37
CA HIS A 306 6.44 -28.29 -2.85
C HIS A 306 6.71 -27.99 -1.37
N TYR A 307 6.04 -27.01 -0.76
CA TYR A 307 6.18 -26.80 0.70
C TYR A 307 5.34 -27.83 1.43
N ARG A 308 5.98 -28.72 2.18
CA ARG A 308 5.28 -29.71 3.01
C ARG A 308 5.42 -29.35 4.49
N PRO A 309 4.34 -29.39 5.30
CA PRO A 309 4.40 -29.05 6.72
C PRO A 309 5.48 -29.82 7.51
N HIS A 310 5.74 -31.08 7.15
CA HIS A 310 6.74 -31.94 7.82
C HIS A 310 8.20 -31.62 7.46
N GLN A 311 8.47 -30.82 6.41
CA GLN A 311 9.84 -30.49 6.02
C GLN A 311 10.51 -29.46 6.94
N GLY A 312 9.74 -28.86 7.86
CA GLY A 312 10.24 -27.83 8.75
C GLY A 312 10.68 -26.54 8.03
N LEU A 313 11.07 -25.55 8.81
CA LEU A 313 11.65 -24.30 8.33
C LEU A 313 13.15 -24.47 8.22
N THR A 314 13.62 -24.74 7.00
CA THR A 314 15.06 -24.82 6.73
C THR A 314 15.69 -23.43 6.62
N ARG A 315 17.00 -23.33 6.85
CA ARG A 315 17.79 -22.09 6.61
C ARG A 315 17.62 -21.55 5.20
N ARG A 316 17.46 -22.41 4.19
CA ARG A 316 17.22 -22.00 2.79
C ARG A 316 15.86 -21.32 2.61
N ILE A 317 14.82 -21.83 3.25
CA ILE A 317 13.48 -21.22 3.20
C ILE A 317 13.47 -19.92 4.01
N ALA A 318 14.07 -19.91 5.20
CA ALA A 318 14.23 -18.71 6.02
C ALA A 318 15.00 -17.61 5.28
N ALA A 319 16.07 -17.94 4.55
CA ALA A 319 16.82 -16.98 3.74
C ALA A 319 15.95 -16.32 2.66
N LYS A 320 15.02 -17.06 2.03
CA LYS A 320 14.05 -16.48 1.07
C LYS A 320 13.09 -15.50 1.75
N ALA A 321 12.56 -15.88 2.91
CA ALA A 321 11.66 -15.03 3.70
C ALA A 321 12.38 -13.74 4.16
N ASN A 322 13.60 -13.88 4.69
CA ASN A 322 14.41 -12.77 5.17
C ASN A 322 14.85 -11.82 4.04
N ALA A 323 15.21 -12.36 2.87
CA ALA A 323 15.47 -11.55 1.68
C ALA A 323 14.22 -10.76 1.25
N GLY A 324 13.04 -11.37 1.38
CA GLY A 324 11.77 -10.69 1.15
C GLY A 324 11.52 -9.57 2.16
N ALA A 325 11.70 -9.83 3.46
CA ALA A 325 11.58 -8.81 4.51
C ALA A 325 12.53 -7.62 4.26
N ALA A 326 13.76 -7.90 3.85
CA ALA A 326 14.74 -6.86 3.49
C ALA A 326 14.32 -6.05 2.25
N ALA A 327 13.82 -6.73 1.21
CA ALA A 327 13.38 -6.07 -0.02
C ALA A 327 12.13 -5.20 0.21
N TRP A 328 11.20 -5.67 1.05
CA TRP A 328 9.90 -5.06 1.28
C TRP A 328 9.83 -4.08 2.45
N CYS A 329 10.81 -4.08 3.36
CA CYS A 329 10.79 -3.11 4.45
C CYS A 329 10.81 -1.68 3.90
N GLN A 330 10.16 -0.73 4.55
CA GLN A 330 10.33 0.67 4.17
C GLN A 330 11.60 1.21 4.80
N ASP A 331 11.74 1.03 6.11
CA ASP A 331 12.76 1.69 6.92
C ASP A 331 13.64 0.67 7.65
N ALA A 332 13.01 -0.36 8.23
CA ALA A 332 13.69 -1.30 9.12
C ALA A 332 13.18 -2.74 9.06
N VAL A 333 14.08 -3.63 9.48
CA VAL A 333 13.80 -5.02 9.83
C VAL A 333 14.10 -5.24 11.32
N TYR A 334 13.38 -6.18 11.93
CA TYR A 334 13.40 -6.48 13.34
C TYR A 334 13.74 -7.96 13.57
N ARG A 335 14.50 -8.23 14.63
CA ARG A 335 14.79 -9.58 15.10
C ARG A 335 14.62 -9.70 16.61
N LEU A 336 14.59 -10.95 17.07
CA LEU A 336 14.77 -11.27 18.48
C LEU A 336 16.16 -10.80 18.95
N PRO A 337 16.28 -10.06 20.08
CA PRO A 337 17.55 -9.54 20.57
C PRO A 337 18.66 -10.59 20.78
N SER A 338 18.33 -11.77 21.28
CA SER A 338 19.26 -12.91 21.44
C SER A 338 19.65 -13.64 20.14
N MET A 339 18.89 -13.47 19.04
CA MET A 339 19.17 -14.11 17.76
C MET A 339 20.21 -13.31 16.96
N PRO A 340 21.29 -13.89 16.39
CA PRO A 340 22.18 -13.14 15.51
C PRO A 340 21.48 -12.71 14.22
N TRP A 341 21.94 -11.64 13.58
CA TRP A 341 21.44 -11.27 12.25
C TRP A 341 21.74 -12.37 11.23
N PRO A 342 20.80 -12.70 10.31
CA PRO A 342 21.08 -13.64 9.24
C PRO A 342 22.26 -13.16 8.38
N ALA A 343 23.27 -14.00 8.18
CA ALA A 343 24.55 -13.62 7.58
C ALA A 343 24.46 -12.95 6.18
N ARG A 344 23.40 -13.21 5.43
CA ARG A 344 23.17 -12.68 4.07
C ARG A 344 22.09 -11.60 4.02
N LEU A 345 21.62 -11.10 5.16
CA LEU A 345 20.61 -10.05 5.21
C LEU A 345 21.23 -8.73 4.78
N ARG A 346 20.84 -8.23 3.62
CA ARG A 346 21.25 -6.93 3.08
C ARG A 346 20.03 -6.07 2.83
N LEU A 347 20.02 -4.88 3.41
CA LEU A 347 19.02 -3.86 3.13
C LEU A 347 19.55 -2.98 2.01
N ALA A 348 18.72 -2.68 1.01
CA ALA A 348 19.08 -1.68 0.01
C ALA A 348 19.10 -0.29 0.67
N GLY A 349 19.97 0.61 0.18
CA GLY A 349 20.07 1.97 0.71
C GLY A 349 18.79 2.79 0.54
N ALA A 350 17.99 2.48 -0.49
CA ALA A 350 16.69 3.09 -0.75
C ALA A 350 15.55 2.06 -0.67
N PRO A 351 14.32 2.50 -0.35
CA PRO A 351 13.10 1.71 -0.53
C PRO A 351 12.91 1.25 -1.98
N LEU A 352 11.98 0.32 -2.20
CA LEU A 352 11.71 -0.20 -3.52
C LEU A 352 10.93 0.82 -4.37
N GLU A 353 11.48 1.20 -5.52
CA GLU A 353 10.88 2.17 -6.44
C GLU A 353 10.10 1.49 -7.58
N VAL A 354 9.00 2.12 -7.95
CA VAL A 354 8.17 1.77 -9.11
C VAL A 354 8.76 2.44 -10.33
N ARG A 355 9.15 1.63 -11.30
CA ARG A 355 9.56 2.15 -12.61
C ARG A 355 8.40 2.89 -13.26
N ALA A 356 8.69 4.05 -13.84
CA ALA A 356 7.75 4.76 -14.70
C ALA A 356 7.22 3.81 -15.80
N PRO A 357 5.89 3.72 -16.00
CA PRO A 357 5.32 2.93 -17.06
C PRO A 357 5.71 3.54 -18.41
N ARG A 358 5.88 2.68 -19.42
CA ARG A 358 5.86 3.15 -20.81
C ARG A 358 4.40 3.33 -21.21
N LEU A 359 4.01 4.56 -21.44
CA LEU A 359 2.67 4.91 -21.91
C LEU A 359 2.69 4.96 -23.44
N THR A 360 1.79 4.20 -24.06
CA THR A 360 1.50 4.30 -25.49
C THR A 360 0.02 4.60 -25.66
N ALA A 361 -0.29 5.63 -26.44
CA ALA A 361 -1.63 5.98 -26.84
C ALA A 361 -1.77 5.72 -28.34
N VAL A 362 -2.77 4.94 -28.72
CA VAL A 362 -3.12 4.67 -30.12
C VAL A 362 -4.60 4.97 -30.33
N PRO A 363 -4.97 5.63 -31.44
CA PRO A 363 -6.37 5.72 -31.82
C PRO A 363 -6.94 4.31 -31.97
N THR A 364 -8.08 4.05 -31.36
CA THR A 364 -8.79 2.79 -31.52
C THR A 364 -10.16 3.06 -32.12
N GLN A 365 -10.51 2.31 -33.18
CA GLN A 365 -11.88 2.27 -33.69
C GLN A 365 -12.78 1.36 -32.86
N GLN A 366 -12.19 0.59 -31.94
CA GLN A 366 -12.94 -0.31 -31.08
C GLN A 366 -13.68 0.51 -30.02
N GLN A 367 -15.01 0.34 -29.96
CA GLN A 367 -15.78 0.90 -28.86
C GLN A 367 -15.17 0.46 -27.54
N PRO A 368 -15.08 1.36 -26.54
CA PRO A 368 -14.62 0.96 -25.22
C PRO A 368 -15.46 -0.17 -24.68
N GLY A 369 -14.78 -1.21 -24.18
CA GLY A 369 -15.40 -2.09 -23.21
C GLY A 369 -15.85 -1.29 -21.99
N PRO A 370 -16.74 -1.86 -21.15
CA PRO A 370 -17.09 -1.23 -19.88
C PRO A 370 -15.83 -0.89 -19.09
N ALA A 371 -15.82 0.29 -18.46
CA ALA A 371 -14.71 0.69 -17.61
C ALA A 371 -14.45 -0.42 -16.58
N PRO A 372 -13.19 -0.80 -16.33
CA PRO A 372 -12.88 -1.85 -15.37
C PRO A 372 -13.47 -1.48 -14.00
N ALA A 373 -14.44 -2.26 -13.56
CA ALA A 373 -15.06 -2.06 -12.27
C ALA A 373 -14.10 -2.49 -11.16
N HIS A 374 -14.13 -1.75 -10.06
CA HIS A 374 -13.51 -2.25 -8.83
C HIS A 374 -14.25 -3.52 -8.37
N PRO A 375 -13.56 -4.48 -7.74
CA PRO A 375 -14.24 -5.63 -7.16
C PRO A 375 -15.28 -5.15 -6.16
N GLU A 376 -16.34 -5.94 -6.01
CA GLU A 376 -17.34 -5.68 -4.99
C GLU A 376 -16.71 -5.74 -3.59
N ILE A 377 -16.93 -4.70 -2.79
CA ILE A 377 -16.55 -4.71 -1.37
C ILE A 377 -17.58 -5.54 -0.63
N ARG A 378 -17.22 -6.76 -0.22
CA ARG A 378 -18.16 -7.75 0.33
C ARG A 378 -18.60 -7.42 1.74
N ARG A 379 -17.74 -6.74 2.51
CA ARG A 379 -18.03 -6.37 3.90
C ARG A 379 -18.78 -5.05 3.95
N SER A 380 -19.95 -5.05 4.56
CA SER A 380 -20.80 -3.85 4.68
C SER A 380 -20.09 -2.73 5.43
N GLU A 381 -19.31 -3.03 6.46
CA GLU A 381 -18.56 -2.03 7.24
C GLU A 381 -17.45 -1.39 6.39
N LEU A 382 -16.73 -2.18 5.59
CA LEU A 382 -15.73 -1.64 4.66
C LEU A 382 -16.36 -0.83 3.53
N ARG A 383 -17.55 -1.22 3.08
CA ARG A 383 -18.32 -0.46 2.10
C ARG A 383 -18.73 0.90 2.67
N ALA A 384 -19.25 0.93 3.91
CA ALA A 384 -19.58 2.16 4.60
C ALA A 384 -18.35 3.09 4.78
N LEU A 385 -17.20 2.53 5.15
CA LEU A 385 -15.93 3.30 5.19
C LEU A 385 -15.52 3.82 3.80
N LEU A 386 -15.64 2.99 2.76
CA LEU A 386 -15.31 3.40 1.40
C LEU A 386 -16.23 4.54 0.93
N ASP A 387 -17.52 4.46 1.23
CA ASP A 387 -18.49 5.52 0.93
C ASP A 387 -18.12 6.80 1.68
N GLN A 388 -17.87 6.72 2.99
CA GLN A 388 -17.38 7.85 3.79
C GLN A 388 -16.12 8.49 3.18
N PHE A 389 -15.17 7.69 2.72
CA PHE A 389 -13.93 8.19 2.12
C PHE A 389 -14.11 8.71 0.69
N THR A 390 -15.21 8.38 0.02
CA THR A 390 -15.50 8.82 -1.35
C THR A 390 -16.25 10.15 -1.37
N PHE A 391 -17.11 10.40 -0.39
CA PHE A 391 -17.83 11.66 -0.28
C PHE A 391 -16.98 12.73 0.42
N THR A 392 -16.71 13.83 -0.27
CA THR A 392 -16.31 15.07 0.41
C THR A 392 -17.53 15.57 1.19
N PRO A 393 -17.43 15.88 2.50
CA PRO A 393 -18.48 16.60 3.20
C PRO A 393 -18.84 17.85 2.38
N ALA A 394 -20.13 18.13 2.21
CA ALA A 394 -20.60 19.30 1.47
C ALA A 394 -20.14 20.63 2.10
N ASP A 395 -19.59 20.58 3.32
CA ASP A 395 -19.10 21.73 4.06
C ASP A 395 -17.59 21.87 3.87
N GLN A 396 -17.17 22.47 2.75
CA GLN A 396 -15.97 23.31 2.83
C GLN A 396 -16.38 24.60 3.56
N PRO A 397 -15.62 25.05 4.57
CA PRO A 397 -15.85 26.36 5.15
C PRO A 397 -15.77 27.40 4.04
N SER A 398 -16.79 28.26 3.98
CA SER A 398 -16.83 29.43 3.11
C SER A 398 -15.48 30.15 3.23
N VAL A 399 -14.77 30.33 2.12
CA VAL A 399 -13.59 31.19 2.09
C VAL A 399 -14.01 32.55 2.67
N PRO A 400 -13.49 32.99 3.82
CA PRO A 400 -13.87 34.27 4.37
C PRO A 400 -13.22 35.39 3.53
N GLY A 401 -14.05 36.29 3.01
CA GLY A 401 -13.66 37.67 2.74
C GLY A 401 -13.07 37.97 1.36
N ALA A 402 -13.93 38.01 0.33
CA ALA A 402 -13.82 39.04 -0.70
C ALA A 402 -14.89 40.10 -0.45
N SER A 403 -14.84 40.73 0.72
CA SER A 403 -15.63 41.91 1.06
C SER A 403 -14.78 43.15 0.77
N GLY A 404 -15.16 43.87 -0.29
CA GLY A 404 -15.10 45.33 -0.34
C GLY A 404 -13.74 45.98 -0.59
N ARG A 405 -13.56 46.47 -1.82
CA ARG A 405 -13.23 47.89 -2.00
C ARG A 405 -14.20 48.48 -3.02
N ALA A 406 -14.79 49.59 -2.58
CA ALA A 406 -15.66 50.48 -3.33
C ALA A 406 -14.96 51.09 -4.54
#